data_AF-A0A9P6TCF0-F1
#
_entry.id   AF-A0A9P6TCF0-F1
#
_cell.length_a   1.000
_cell.length_b   1.000
_cell.length_c   1.000
_cell.angle_alpha   90.00
_cell.angle_beta   90.00
_cell.angle_gamma   90.00
#
_symmetry.space_group_name_H-M   'P 1'
#
loop_
_entity.id
_entity.type
_entity.pdbx_description
1 polymer ?
#
loop_
_entity_poly.entity_id
_entity_poly.type
_entity_poly.pdbx_seq_one_letter_code
_entity_poly.pdbx_strand_id
1 'polypeptide(L)'
;MSTRYPPVNPGLATALTALSAVPATSRMLLTESNYAVWTIYMECELDNLSLLAVVDGTFILREDSSAEDLVNFAKLEKKSFNFIVRHLDEVNLAIATQFATRFEKTGSGLWHHLKAKYMPNNVFHQTFIFSKFLNIKYTTCAEFCKEIRSSLCELDRVGLFLPDQTMVIMILTKLPKELESIVRFISHTMDDSTDIDFVLNRLEHL
;
A
#
# COMPACT_ATOMS: atom_id res chain seq x y z
N MET A 1 3.06 -57.05 -54.64
CA MET A 1 3.40 -56.75 -53.24
C MET A 1 2.98 -55.30 -52.95
N SER A 2 1.89 -55.09 -52.21
CA SER A 2 1.39 -53.75 -51.87
C SER A 2 1.06 -53.75 -50.38
N THR A 3 1.85 -53.02 -49.59
CA THR A 3 1.75 -52.93 -48.14
C THR A 3 0.67 -51.91 -47.77
N ARG A 4 -0.47 -52.40 -47.27
CA ARG A 4 -1.50 -51.56 -46.65
C ARG A 4 -1.06 -51.18 -45.24
N TYR A 5 -0.84 -49.90 -44.99
CA TYR A 5 -0.78 -49.37 -43.62
C TYR A 5 -2.19 -49.36 -43.00
N PRO A 6 -2.33 -49.66 -41.69
CA PRO A 6 -3.61 -49.55 -41.01
C PRO A 6 -3.98 -48.07 -40.81
N PRO A 7 -5.29 -47.73 -40.76
CA PRO A 7 -5.73 -46.36 -40.53
C PRO A 7 -5.37 -45.90 -39.12
N VAL A 8 -4.85 -44.67 -39.02
CA VAL A 8 -4.57 -43.98 -37.76
C VAL A 8 -5.89 -43.81 -37.01
N ASN A 9 -5.95 -44.36 -35.80
CA ASN A 9 -7.12 -44.31 -34.93
C ASN A 9 -7.38 -42.86 -34.48
N PRO A 10 -8.52 -42.23 -34.86
CA PRO A 10 -8.79 -40.82 -34.55
C PRO A 10 -8.98 -40.55 -33.05
N GLY A 11 -9.18 -41.59 -32.22
CA GLY A 11 -9.36 -41.44 -30.77
C GLY A 11 -8.11 -41.01 -30.00
N LEU A 12 -6.90 -41.22 -30.54
CA LEU A 12 -5.66 -40.81 -29.88
C LEU A 12 -5.32 -39.33 -30.12
N ALA A 13 -5.75 -38.76 -31.25
CA ALA A 13 -5.56 -37.34 -31.54
C ALA A 13 -6.44 -36.47 -30.62
N THR A 14 -7.66 -36.93 -30.28
CA THR A 14 -8.57 -36.21 -29.38
C THR A 14 -8.15 -36.31 -27.90
N ALA A 15 -7.42 -37.36 -27.51
CA ALA A 15 -6.93 -37.51 -26.14
C ALA A 15 -5.71 -36.61 -25.81
N LEU A 16 -4.88 -36.27 -26.80
CA LEU A 16 -3.71 -35.39 -26.58
C LEU A 16 -4.04 -33.90 -26.52
N THR A 17 -5.22 -33.47 -27.00
CA THR A 17 -5.67 -32.06 -26.91
C THR A 17 -6.40 -31.75 -25.60
N ALA A 18 -6.76 -32.76 -24.80
CA ALA A 18 -7.45 -32.58 -23.53
C ALA A 18 -6.52 -32.42 -22.31
N LEU A 19 -5.20 -32.48 -22.50
CA LEU A 19 -4.20 -32.38 -21.44
C LEU A 19 -3.34 -31.10 -21.52
N SER A 20 -3.94 -29.98 -21.91
CA SER A 20 -3.27 -28.66 -21.88
C SER A 20 -4.15 -27.51 -21.40
N ALA A 21 -5.36 -27.78 -20.93
CA ALA A 21 -6.06 -26.82 -20.09
C ALA A 21 -5.50 -26.94 -18.67
N VAL A 22 -4.38 -26.27 -18.42
CA VAL A 22 -4.08 -25.79 -17.06
C VAL A 22 -5.34 -25.03 -16.65
N PRO A 23 -6.10 -25.47 -15.63
CA PRO A 23 -7.23 -24.67 -15.17
C PRO A 23 -6.64 -23.31 -14.84
N ALA A 24 -7.21 -22.24 -15.41
CA ALA A 24 -6.87 -20.90 -15.00
C ALA A 24 -7.02 -20.89 -13.47
N THR A 25 -5.90 -20.86 -12.76
CA THR A 25 -5.91 -20.74 -11.31
C THR A 25 -6.74 -19.51 -11.05
N SER A 26 -7.89 -19.70 -10.41
CA SER A 26 -8.83 -18.61 -10.15
C SER A 26 -8.11 -17.63 -9.23
N ARG A 27 -7.47 -16.64 -9.83
CA ARG A 27 -6.68 -15.64 -9.15
C ARG A 27 -7.57 -14.93 -8.16
N MET A 28 -7.27 -15.10 -6.87
CA MET A 28 -8.03 -14.43 -5.82
C MET A 28 -7.59 -12.97 -5.75
N LEU A 29 -8.53 -12.07 -6.03
CA LEU A 29 -8.31 -10.63 -5.84
C LEU A 29 -8.69 -10.24 -4.43
N LEU A 30 -7.92 -9.32 -3.84
CA LEU A 30 -8.29 -8.67 -2.59
C LEU A 30 -9.51 -7.79 -2.86
N THR A 31 -10.54 -7.99 -2.05
CA THR A 31 -11.75 -7.18 -2.00
C THR A 31 -11.95 -6.71 -0.56
N GLU A 32 -12.95 -5.86 -0.32
CA GLU A 32 -13.23 -5.34 1.02
C GLU A 32 -13.67 -6.42 2.03
N SER A 33 -14.14 -7.58 1.57
CA SER A 33 -14.77 -8.60 2.43
C SER A 33 -13.99 -9.90 2.58
N ASN A 34 -12.91 -10.10 1.81
CA ASN A 34 -12.20 -11.39 1.75
C ASN A 34 -10.78 -11.36 2.31
N TYR A 35 -10.35 -10.28 2.97
CA TYR A 35 -8.96 -10.10 3.41
C TYR A 35 -8.38 -11.30 4.18
N ALA A 36 -9.15 -11.91 5.09
CA ALA A 36 -8.68 -13.08 5.85
C ALA A 36 -8.36 -14.27 4.95
N VAL A 37 -9.22 -14.57 3.97
CA VAL A 37 -9.02 -15.66 3.02
C VAL A 37 -7.93 -15.31 2.00
N TRP A 38 -7.91 -14.06 1.53
CA TRP A 38 -6.92 -13.54 0.61
C TRP A 38 -5.51 -13.59 1.20
N THR A 39 -5.35 -13.25 2.48
CA THR A 39 -4.04 -13.26 3.15
C THR A 39 -3.45 -14.67 3.16
N ILE A 40 -4.24 -15.68 3.53
CA ILE A 40 -3.82 -17.09 3.51
C ILE A 40 -3.43 -17.50 2.08
N TYR A 41 -4.27 -17.20 1.10
CA TYR A 41 -4.00 -17.50 -0.31
C TYR A 41 -2.69 -16.85 -0.78
N MET A 42 -2.49 -15.57 -0.47
CA MET A 42 -1.31 -14.82 -0.90
C MET A 42 -0.04 -15.26 -0.19
N GLU A 43 -0.10 -15.61 1.09
CA GLU A 43 1.04 -16.17 1.81
C GLU A 43 1.49 -17.48 1.15
N CYS A 44 0.55 -18.36 0.77
CA CYS A 44 0.87 -19.58 0.01
C CYS A 44 1.50 -19.27 -1.36
N GLU A 45 0.94 -18.33 -2.12
CA GLU A 45 1.46 -17.99 -3.45
C GLU A 45 2.83 -17.31 -3.40
N LEU A 46 3.08 -16.47 -2.38
CA LEU A 46 4.38 -15.85 -2.17
C LEU A 46 5.42 -16.88 -1.71
N ASP A 47 5.03 -17.85 -0.89
CA ASP A 47 5.90 -18.96 -0.47
C ASP A 47 6.30 -19.84 -1.66
N ASN A 48 5.33 -20.18 -2.53
CA ASN A 48 5.56 -20.90 -3.79
C ASN A 48 6.59 -20.20 -4.70
N LEU A 49 6.73 -18.87 -4.58
CA LEU A 49 7.68 -18.06 -5.35
C LEU A 49 8.96 -17.71 -4.57
N SER A 50 9.11 -18.20 -3.34
CA SER A 50 10.18 -17.86 -2.39
C SER A 50 10.28 -16.37 -2.10
N LEU A 51 9.12 -15.71 -2.00
CA LEU A 51 8.97 -14.27 -1.73
C LEU A 51 8.34 -13.99 -0.36
N LEU A 52 7.78 -15.00 0.32
CA LEU A 52 7.12 -14.81 1.61
C LEU A 52 8.05 -14.15 2.64
N ALA A 53 9.27 -14.69 2.78
CA ALA A 53 10.28 -14.17 3.69
C ALA A 53 10.66 -12.70 3.41
N VAL A 54 10.54 -12.26 2.16
CA VAL A 54 10.83 -10.88 1.76
C VAL A 54 9.73 -9.95 2.25
N VAL A 55 8.45 -10.35 2.10
CA VAL A 55 7.33 -9.47 2.43
C VAL A 55 7.00 -9.44 3.93
N ASP A 56 7.26 -10.52 4.65
CA ASP A 56 7.01 -10.63 6.10
C ASP A 56 8.18 -10.10 6.94
N GLY A 57 9.30 -9.73 6.30
CA GLY A 57 10.48 -9.19 6.95
C GLY A 57 11.36 -10.22 7.66
N THR A 58 11.11 -11.52 7.46
CA THR A 58 11.96 -12.59 8.02
C THR A 58 13.23 -12.84 7.21
N PHE A 59 13.31 -12.31 5.98
CA PHE A 59 14.53 -12.26 5.19
C PHE A 59 15.50 -11.23 5.79
N ILE A 60 16.57 -11.72 6.39
CA ILE A 60 17.59 -10.88 7.03
C ILE A 60 18.79 -10.78 6.07
N LEU A 61 19.03 -9.58 5.56
CA LEU A 61 20.33 -9.23 4.99
C LEU A 61 21.34 -9.10 6.13
N ARG A 62 22.46 -9.80 6.02
CA ARG A 62 23.54 -9.72 7.01
C ARG A 62 24.34 -8.42 6.84
N GLU A 63 25.00 -7.94 7.88
CA GLU A 63 25.86 -6.74 7.80
C GLU A 63 27.01 -6.89 6.80
N ASP A 64 27.45 -8.13 6.53
CA ASP A 64 28.47 -8.48 5.55
C ASP A 64 27.91 -8.78 4.14
N SER A 65 26.62 -8.48 3.89
CA SER A 65 26.01 -8.70 2.58
C SER A 65 26.73 -7.91 1.49
N SER A 66 26.99 -8.56 0.36
CA SER A 66 27.65 -7.91 -0.76
C SER A 66 26.75 -6.89 -1.46
N ALA A 67 27.34 -6.03 -2.28
CA ALA A 67 26.57 -5.14 -3.15
C ALA A 67 25.64 -5.92 -4.11
N GLU A 68 26.03 -7.13 -4.52
CA GLU A 68 25.21 -8.01 -5.36
C GLU A 68 23.98 -8.54 -4.59
N ASP A 69 24.15 -8.90 -3.32
CA ASP A 69 23.05 -9.36 -2.46
C ASP A 69 22.01 -8.26 -2.24
N LEU A 70 22.45 -7.01 -2.01
CA LEU A 70 21.57 -5.85 -1.89
C LEU A 70 20.77 -5.61 -3.18
N VAL A 71 21.43 -5.70 -4.35
CA VAL A 71 20.77 -5.56 -5.65
C VAL A 71 19.78 -6.70 -5.89
N ASN A 72 20.12 -7.93 -5.51
CA ASN A 72 19.23 -9.08 -5.64
C ASN A 72 18.02 -8.96 -4.70
N PHE A 73 18.21 -8.51 -3.47
CA PHE A 73 17.12 -8.23 -2.54
C PHE A 73 16.16 -7.16 -3.08
N ALA A 74 16.68 -6.05 -3.61
CA ALA A 74 15.86 -5.00 -4.24
C ALA A 74 15.04 -5.54 -5.43
N LYS A 75 15.57 -6.50 -6.20
CA LYS A 75 14.81 -7.18 -7.26
C LYS A 75 13.69 -8.05 -6.68
N LEU A 76 13.93 -8.77 -5.59
CA LEU A 76 12.92 -9.58 -4.91
C LEU A 76 11.81 -8.71 -4.32
N GLU A 77 12.15 -7.57 -3.72
CA GLU A 77 11.19 -6.57 -3.24
C GLU A 77 10.28 -6.09 -4.36
N LYS A 78 10.87 -5.67 -5.48
CA LYS A 78 10.12 -5.22 -6.65
C LYS A 78 9.28 -6.34 -7.28
N LYS A 79 9.79 -7.58 -7.31
CA LYS A 79 9.05 -8.76 -7.79
C LYS A 79 7.82 -9.02 -6.91
N SER A 80 8.00 -8.95 -5.59
CA SER A 80 6.93 -9.13 -4.60
C SER A 80 5.88 -8.03 -4.70
N PHE A 81 6.29 -6.76 -4.81
CA PHE A 81 5.38 -5.63 -5.05
C PHE A 81 4.49 -5.87 -6.28
N ASN A 82 5.10 -6.19 -7.43
CA ASN A 82 4.37 -6.45 -8.67
C ASN A 82 3.44 -7.67 -8.55
N PHE A 83 3.83 -8.67 -7.77
CA PHE A 83 3.01 -9.85 -7.54
C PHE A 83 1.76 -9.54 -6.72
N ILE A 84 1.92 -8.80 -5.62
CA ILE A 84 0.82 -8.35 -4.76
C ILE A 84 -0.16 -7.49 -5.58
N VAL A 85 0.35 -6.51 -6.34
CA VAL A 85 -0.48 -5.61 -7.18
C VAL A 85 -1.39 -6.36 -8.15
N ARG A 86 -0.92 -7.49 -8.73
CA ARG A 86 -1.73 -8.30 -9.66
C ARG A 86 -2.89 -9.03 -8.99
N HIS A 87 -2.89 -9.11 -7.66
CA HIS A 87 -3.89 -9.76 -6.82
C HIS A 87 -4.77 -8.75 -6.08
N LEU A 88 -4.82 -7.50 -6.53
CA LEU A 88 -5.71 -6.47 -6.01
C LEU A 88 -6.88 -6.26 -6.97
N ASP A 89 -8.08 -6.02 -6.43
CA ASP A 89 -9.18 -5.46 -7.21
C ASP A 89 -8.96 -3.96 -7.49
N GLU A 90 -9.91 -3.33 -8.18
CA GLU A 90 -9.82 -1.92 -8.57
C GLU A 90 -9.71 -0.97 -7.36
N VAL A 91 -10.48 -1.23 -6.31
CA VAL A 91 -10.48 -0.42 -5.08
C VAL A 91 -9.12 -0.52 -4.37
N ASN A 92 -8.57 -1.73 -4.27
CA ASN A 92 -7.29 -1.96 -3.62
C ASN A 92 -6.10 -1.51 -4.46
N LEU A 93 -6.24 -1.48 -5.79
CA LEU A 93 -5.24 -0.92 -6.68
C LEU A 93 -5.05 0.59 -6.47
N ALA A 94 -6.11 1.32 -6.12
CA ALA A 94 -6.03 2.74 -5.76
C ALA A 94 -5.16 2.95 -4.51
N ILE A 95 -5.25 2.06 -3.52
CA ILE A 95 -4.41 2.07 -2.31
C ILE A 95 -2.95 1.84 -2.67
N ALA A 96 -2.67 0.83 -3.50
CA ALA A 96 -1.30 0.55 -3.94
C ALA A 96 -0.71 1.72 -4.74
N THR A 97 -1.55 2.42 -5.51
CA THR A 97 -1.16 3.65 -6.22
C THR A 97 -0.82 4.77 -5.25
N GLN A 98 -1.65 5.01 -4.25
CA GLN A 98 -1.40 6.02 -3.21
C GLN A 98 -0.17 5.69 -2.37
N PHE A 99 0.04 4.43 -2.01
CA PHE A 99 1.25 3.98 -1.34
C PHE A 99 2.48 4.31 -2.20
N ALA A 100 2.43 4.02 -3.50
CA ALA A 100 3.54 4.23 -4.42
C ALA A 100 3.85 5.69 -4.76
N THR A 101 2.99 6.66 -4.41
CA THR A 101 3.32 8.09 -4.50
C THR A 101 4.08 8.59 -3.28
N ARG A 102 3.95 7.89 -2.14
CA ARG A 102 4.53 8.30 -0.85
C ARG A 102 5.75 7.47 -0.44
N PHE A 103 5.84 6.23 -0.91
CA PHE A 103 6.85 5.26 -0.47
C PHE A 103 7.50 4.55 -1.65
N GLU A 104 8.67 3.94 -1.40
CA GLU A 104 9.32 3.05 -2.36
C GLU A 104 8.43 1.84 -2.68
N LYS A 105 8.48 1.38 -3.94
CA LYS A 105 7.67 0.26 -4.44
C LYS A 105 8.22 -1.09 -3.99
N THR A 106 8.26 -1.30 -2.68
CA THR A 106 8.71 -2.54 -2.02
C THR A 106 7.52 -3.44 -1.71
N GLY A 107 7.71 -4.74 -1.89
CA GLY A 107 6.69 -5.74 -1.61
C GLY A 107 6.40 -5.82 -0.12
N SER A 108 7.43 -5.74 0.72
CA SER A 108 7.29 -5.65 2.16
C SER A 108 6.47 -4.42 2.57
N GLY A 109 6.78 -3.24 2.03
CA GLY A 109 6.06 -2.01 2.33
C GLY A 109 4.58 -2.10 1.98
N LEU A 110 4.25 -2.53 0.76
CA LEU A 110 2.86 -2.68 0.34
C LEU A 110 2.12 -3.77 1.14
N TRP A 111 2.78 -4.89 1.45
CA TRP A 111 2.21 -5.97 2.26
C TRP A 111 1.80 -5.47 3.64
N HIS A 112 2.70 -4.81 4.36
CA HIS A 112 2.42 -4.25 5.69
C HIS A 112 1.34 -3.17 5.63
N HIS A 113 1.33 -2.34 4.59
CA HIS A 113 0.32 -1.32 4.39
C HIS A 113 -1.10 -1.92 4.22
N LEU A 114 -1.23 -2.98 3.42
CA LEU A 114 -2.48 -3.72 3.28
C LEU A 114 -2.86 -4.44 4.59
N LYS A 115 -1.90 -5.06 5.29
CA LYS A 115 -2.16 -5.68 6.60
C LYS A 115 -2.71 -4.68 7.60
N ALA A 116 -2.10 -3.50 7.71
CA ALA A 116 -2.59 -2.44 8.56
C ALA A 116 -4.06 -2.14 8.23
N LYS A 117 -4.38 -1.78 6.98
CA LYS A 117 -5.74 -1.42 6.57
C LYS A 117 -6.82 -2.41 7.02
N TYR A 118 -6.56 -3.72 6.91
CA TYR A 118 -7.57 -4.75 7.10
C TYR A 118 -7.53 -5.46 8.46
N MET A 119 -6.59 -5.14 9.36
CA MET A 119 -6.57 -5.75 10.68
C MET A 119 -7.82 -5.36 11.49
N PRO A 120 -8.57 -6.32 12.10
CA PRO A 120 -9.79 -6.03 12.85
C PRO A 120 -9.60 -5.08 14.05
N ASN A 121 -8.42 -5.10 14.67
CA ASN A 121 -8.05 -4.18 15.76
C ASN A 121 -7.65 -2.79 15.26
N ASN A 122 -7.57 -2.59 13.94
CA ASN A 122 -7.16 -1.32 13.38
C ASN A 122 -8.26 -0.26 13.48
N VAL A 123 -9.56 -0.61 13.43
CA VAL A 123 -10.61 0.43 13.50
C VAL A 123 -10.61 1.15 14.85
N PHE A 124 -10.49 0.42 15.96
CA PHE A 124 -10.39 1.04 17.29
C PHE A 124 -9.09 1.86 17.42
N HIS A 125 -7.97 1.33 16.93
CA HIS A 125 -6.69 2.01 16.98
C HIS A 125 -6.65 3.26 16.08
N GLN A 126 -7.14 3.18 14.85
CA GLN A 126 -7.37 4.30 13.93
C GLN A 126 -8.27 5.34 14.55
N THR A 127 -9.39 4.93 15.16
CA THR A 127 -10.31 5.86 15.83
C THR A 127 -9.61 6.57 16.99
N PHE A 128 -8.79 5.86 17.77
CA PHE A 128 -8.01 6.44 18.86
C PHE A 128 -6.94 7.43 18.35
N ILE A 129 -6.15 7.06 17.34
CA ILE A 129 -5.13 7.93 16.74
C ILE A 129 -5.77 9.14 16.05
N PHE A 130 -6.89 8.95 15.34
CA PHE A 130 -7.64 10.03 14.73
C PHE A 130 -8.24 10.98 15.78
N SER A 131 -8.77 10.44 16.88
CA SER A 131 -9.21 11.25 18.03
C SER A 131 -8.05 12.06 18.61
N LYS A 132 -6.86 11.49 18.73
CA LYS A 132 -5.65 12.22 19.15
C LYS A 132 -5.33 13.37 18.19
N PHE A 133 -5.32 13.13 16.88
CA PHE A 133 -5.15 14.16 15.86
C PHE A 133 -6.21 15.27 15.98
N LEU A 134 -7.48 14.92 16.13
CA LEU A 134 -8.58 15.87 16.29
C LEU A 134 -8.41 16.76 17.52
N ASN A 135 -7.84 16.24 18.60
CA ASN A 135 -7.65 16.94 19.86
C ASN A 135 -6.35 17.74 19.98
N ILE A 136 -5.50 17.77 18.94
CA ILE A 136 -4.33 18.67 18.90
C ILE A 136 -4.81 20.11 19.03
N LYS A 137 -4.24 20.83 20.00
CA LYS A 137 -4.54 22.24 20.29
C LYS A 137 -3.38 23.11 19.84
N TYR A 138 -3.71 24.30 19.35
CA TYR A 138 -2.69 25.28 19.04
C TYR A 138 -2.01 25.81 20.32
N THR A 139 -0.68 25.87 20.32
CA THR A 139 0.14 26.51 21.36
C THR A 139 0.99 27.61 20.74
N THR A 140 2.09 27.23 20.09
CA THR A 140 2.97 28.07 19.28
C THR A 140 3.06 27.47 17.88
N CYS A 141 3.36 28.27 16.84
CA CYS A 141 3.47 27.73 15.48
C CYS A 141 4.46 26.55 15.38
N ALA A 142 5.64 26.68 15.99
CA ALA A 142 6.67 25.64 15.92
C ALA A 142 6.24 24.33 16.60
N GLU A 143 5.65 24.41 17.81
CA GLU A 143 5.17 23.22 18.52
C GLU A 143 3.97 22.58 17.81
N PHE A 144 3.03 23.42 17.35
CA PHE A 144 1.86 22.97 16.61
C PHE A 144 2.27 22.23 15.32
N CYS A 145 3.13 22.83 14.49
CA CYS A 145 3.59 22.19 13.26
C CYS A 145 4.33 20.88 13.52
N LYS A 146 5.16 20.83 14.58
CA LYS A 146 5.83 19.59 15.01
C LYS A 146 4.83 18.51 15.43
N GLU A 147 3.82 18.86 16.23
CA GLU A 147 2.80 17.93 16.70
C GLU A 147 1.92 17.41 15.55
N ILE A 148 1.55 18.29 14.62
CA ILE A 148 0.83 17.90 13.40
C ILE A 148 1.66 16.91 12.58
N ARG A 149 2.93 17.21 12.25
CA ARG A 149 3.77 16.26 11.48
C ARG A 149 3.90 14.92 12.18
N SER A 150 4.11 14.93 13.50
CA SER A 150 4.17 13.68 14.28
C SER A 150 2.86 12.89 14.19
N SER A 151 1.72 13.56 14.27
CA SER A 151 0.41 12.90 14.20
C SER A 151 0.08 12.41 12.79
N LEU A 152 0.52 13.09 11.73
CA LEU A 152 0.41 12.60 10.35
C LEU A 152 1.16 11.29 10.18
N CYS A 153 2.41 11.20 10.69
CA CYS A 153 3.16 9.95 10.68
C CYS A 153 2.45 8.83 11.46
N GLU A 154 1.77 9.15 12.58
CA GLU A 154 0.98 8.16 13.33
C GLU A 154 -0.24 7.68 12.54
N LEU A 155 -0.95 8.59 11.86
CA LEU A 155 -2.10 8.27 11.00
C LEU A 155 -1.69 7.37 9.83
N ASP A 156 -0.57 7.68 9.17
CA ASP A 156 -0.02 6.86 8.09
C ASP A 156 0.35 5.45 8.59
N ARG A 157 0.94 5.34 9.79
CA ARG A 157 1.30 4.04 10.41
C ARG A 157 0.09 3.16 10.69
N VAL A 158 -1.05 3.75 11.04
CA VAL A 158 -2.30 3.00 11.23
C VAL A 158 -3.11 2.85 9.94
N GLY A 159 -2.57 3.29 8.80
CA GLY A 159 -3.21 3.15 7.51
C GLY A 159 -4.47 4.02 7.34
N LEU A 160 -4.56 5.15 8.05
CA LEU A 160 -5.66 6.10 7.91
C LEU A 160 -5.26 7.24 6.98
N PHE A 161 -5.72 7.17 5.73
CA PHE A 161 -5.40 8.16 4.70
C PHE A 161 -6.61 9.03 4.40
N LEU A 162 -6.42 10.34 4.53
CA LEU A 162 -7.40 11.35 4.12
C LEU A 162 -6.81 12.18 2.98
N PRO A 163 -7.63 12.71 2.05
CA PRO A 163 -7.14 13.62 1.02
C PRO A 163 -6.42 14.83 1.63
N ASP A 164 -5.32 15.26 1.01
CA ASP A 164 -4.46 16.32 1.56
C ASP A 164 -5.25 17.62 1.80
N GLN A 165 -6.17 17.99 0.90
CA GLN A 165 -7.08 19.13 1.09
C GLN A 165 -7.94 19.00 2.35
N THR A 166 -8.44 17.80 2.65
CA THR A 166 -9.23 17.56 3.88
C THR A 166 -8.34 17.74 5.10
N MET A 167 -7.12 17.20 5.06
CA MET A 167 -6.16 17.35 6.15
C MET A 167 -5.77 18.81 6.37
N VAL A 168 -5.52 19.58 5.31
CA VAL A 168 -5.21 21.01 5.41
C VAL A 168 -6.36 21.77 6.06
N ILE A 169 -7.60 21.57 5.64
CA ILE A 169 -8.77 22.23 6.24
C ILE A 169 -8.85 21.88 7.74
N MET A 170 -8.69 20.60 8.08
CA MET A 170 -8.68 20.15 9.48
C MET A 170 -7.55 20.76 10.31
N ILE A 171 -6.37 20.99 9.73
CA ILE A 171 -5.25 21.67 10.39
C ILE A 171 -5.57 23.15 10.60
N LEU A 172 -6.03 23.85 9.55
CA LEU A 172 -6.32 25.29 9.60
C LEU A 172 -7.45 25.62 10.58
N THR A 173 -8.46 24.75 10.73
CA THR A 173 -9.56 24.94 11.69
C THR A 173 -9.12 24.85 13.16
N LYS A 174 -7.92 24.33 13.45
CA LYS A 174 -7.34 24.27 14.80
C LYS A 174 -6.65 25.57 15.22
N LEU A 175 -6.39 26.47 14.27
CA LEU A 175 -5.71 27.73 14.55
C LEU A 175 -6.64 28.70 15.28
N PRO A 176 -6.09 29.54 16.18
CA PRO A 176 -6.89 30.48 16.95
C PRO A 176 -7.33 31.65 16.06
N LYS A 177 -8.40 32.35 16.46
CA LYS A 177 -9.05 33.39 15.63
C LYS A 177 -8.13 34.55 15.28
N GLU A 178 -7.12 34.80 16.10
CA GLU A 178 -6.10 35.82 15.89
C GLU A 178 -5.30 35.57 14.59
N LEU A 179 -5.25 34.32 14.11
CA LEU A 179 -4.60 33.93 12.86
C LEU A 179 -5.57 33.78 11.68
N GLU A 180 -6.84 34.18 11.81
CA GLU A 180 -7.87 33.99 10.77
C GLU A 180 -7.52 34.70 9.45
N SER A 181 -6.82 35.84 9.52
CA SER A 181 -6.32 36.54 8.33
C SER A 181 -5.33 35.69 7.53
N ILE A 182 -4.46 34.95 8.22
CA ILE A 182 -3.49 34.03 7.62
C ILE A 182 -4.19 32.79 7.08
N VAL A 183 -5.16 32.24 7.82
CA VAL A 183 -5.99 31.12 7.35
C VAL A 183 -6.68 31.49 6.03
N ARG A 184 -7.28 32.69 5.94
CA ARG A 184 -7.91 33.16 4.70
C ARG A 184 -6.89 33.34 3.57
N PHE A 185 -5.73 33.90 3.87
CA PHE A 185 -4.67 34.06 2.87
C PHE A 185 -4.20 32.71 2.32
N ILE A 186 -3.87 31.77 3.20
CA ILE A 186 -3.46 30.41 2.82
C ILE A 186 -4.54 29.76 1.97
N SER A 187 -5.80 29.80 2.43
CA SER A 187 -6.95 29.22 1.72
C SER A 187 -7.15 29.79 0.31
N HIS A 188 -6.89 31.09 0.09
CA HIS A 188 -6.98 31.70 -1.24
C HIS A 188 -5.79 31.36 -2.15
N THR A 189 -4.65 31.01 -1.57
CA THR A 189 -3.46 30.56 -2.31
C THR A 189 -3.45 29.05 -2.56
N MET A 190 -4.39 28.30 -1.97
CA MET A 190 -4.51 26.87 -2.22
C MET A 190 -5.03 26.59 -3.62
N ASP A 191 -4.41 25.63 -4.28
CA ASP A 191 -4.89 24.99 -5.50
C ASP A 191 -4.98 23.46 -5.30
N ASP A 192 -5.38 22.74 -6.34
CA ASP A 192 -5.51 21.27 -6.29
C ASP A 192 -4.17 20.54 -6.08
N SER A 193 -3.04 21.24 -6.10
CA SER A 193 -1.69 20.69 -5.85
C SER A 193 -1.14 21.03 -4.46
N THR A 194 -1.92 21.70 -3.61
CA THR A 194 -1.43 22.16 -2.30
C THR A 194 -1.25 21.00 -1.32
N ASP A 195 0.02 20.75 -0.99
CA ASP A 195 0.45 19.76 -0.01
C ASP A 195 0.39 20.30 1.42
N ILE A 196 0.19 19.40 2.39
CA ILE A 196 0.20 19.67 3.82
C ILE A 196 1.53 20.31 4.23
N ASP A 197 2.67 19.85 3.70
CA ASP A 197 3.98 20.40 4.05
C ASP A 197 4.15 21.86 3.62
N PHE A 198 3.56 22.27 2.49
CA PHE A 198 3.57 23.67 2.07
C PHE A 198 2.89 24.56 3.11
N VAL A 199 1.74 24.11 3.63
CA VAL A 199 0.97 24.85 4.65
C VAL A 199 1.75 24.92 5.97
N LEU A 200 2.31 23.79 6.43
CA LEU A 200 3.05 23.75 7.68
C LEU A 200 4.31 24.63 7.64
N ASN A 201 5.04 24.61 6.52
CA ASN A 201 6.21 25.48 6.33
C ASN A 201 5.80 26.97 6.35
N ARG A 202 4.64 27.31 5.78
CA ARG A 202 4.15 28.70 5.80
C ARG A 202 3.78 29.16 7.21
N LEU A 203 3.22 28.28 8.03
CA LEU A 203 2.88 28.57 9.42
C LEU A 203 4.12 28.75 10.31
N GLU A 204 5.23 28.05 10.01
CA GLU A 204 6.50 28.16 10.75
C GLU A 204 7.25 29.46 10.47
N HIS A 205 6.91 30.16 9.39
CA HIS A 205 7.49 31.46 9.02
C HIS A 205 6.64 32.67 9.43
N LEU A 206 5.65 32.46 10.30
CA LEU A 206 4.88 33.52 10.99
C LEU A 206 5.65 34.03 12.21
#